data_AF-A0A7V2MWA9-F1
#
_entry.id   AF-A0A7V2MWA9-F1
#
_cell.length_a   1.000
_cell.length_b   1.000
_cell.length_c   1.000
_cell.angle_alpha   90.00
_cell.angle_beta   90.00
_cell.angle_gamma   90.00
#
_symmetry.space_group_name_H-M   'P 1'
#
loop_
_entity.id
_entity.type
_entity.pdbx_description
1 polymer ?
#
loop_
_entity_poly.entity_id
_entity_poly.type
_entity_poly.pdbx_seq_one_letter_code
_entity_poly.pdbx_strand_id
1 'polypeptide(L)'
;MTRRRRRRRPTSTDGAPRAPAAARGRDAKPEGPGGGARPRGAVPAGTAPRGEEARLLGLARDLARLADEGPAVRALEAALARLGAGAPRRPPGARVTERDEARALAVAWAREQVRLAWRDLLDRAARAGALRPDLDRDALAWLLLAAGDALAREPVEGVAERLRALRALLLRPGAVE
;
A
#
# COMPACT_ATOMS: atom_id res chain seq x y z
N MET A 1 -56.34 -23.09 54.42
CA MET A 1 -56.99 -24.37 54.81
C MET A 1 -57.32 -25.11 53.50
N THR A 2 -57.25 -26.44 53.31
CA THR A 2 -57.12 -27.59 54.24
C THR A 2 -56.30 -28.75 53.60
N ARG A 3 -55.78 -29.70 54.39
CA ARG A 3 -54.97 -30.87 53.94
C ARG A 3 -55.81 -32.07 53.46
N ARG A 4 -55.29 -32.87 52.51
CA ARG A 4 -55.20 -34.38 52.50
C ARG A 4 -54.39 -34.82 51.24
N ARG A 5 -53.37 -35.71 51.29
CA ARG A 5 -53.31 -37.18 51.56
C ARG A 5 -53.96 -38.02 50.42
N ARG A 6 -53.42 -39.16 49.92
CA ARG A 6 -52.21 -39.98 50.28
C ARG A 6 -51.95 -41.12 49.25
N ARG A 7 -50.68 -41.58 49.12
CA ARG A 7 -50.21 -42.94 48.65
C ARG A 7 -50.44 -43.23 47.13
N ARG A 8 -49.80 -44.22 46.47
CA ARG A 8 -49.06 -45.45 46.88
C ARG A 8 -47.67 -45.66 46.18
N ARG A 9 -46.95 -46.70 46.65
CA ARG A 9 -45.72 -47.40 46.16
C ARG A 9 -46.13 -48.89 45.89
N PRO A 10 -45.26 -49.88 45.56
CA PRO A 10 -44.05 -49.93 44.69
C PRO A 10 -43.99 -51.22 43.78
N THR A 11 -42.98 -51.34 42.92
CA THR A 11 -42.26 -52.58 42.46
C THR A 11 -41.06 -52.13 41.59
N SER A 12 -39.84 -52.71 41.53
CA SER A 12 -39.21 -53.99 41.96
C SER A 12 -39.44 -55.17 41.01
N THR A 13 -38.44 -55.99 40.63
CA THR A 13 -36.96 -55.92 40.81
C THR A 13 -36.31 -55.29 39.55
N ASP A 14 -35.11 -55.54 39.00
CA ASP A 14 -33.86 -56.32 39.29
C ASP A 14 -32.69 -55.64 38.50
N GLY A 15 -31.43 -56.09 38.41
CA GLY A 15 -30.70 -57.24 38.98
C GLY A 15 -29.23 -57.22 38.53
N ALA A 16 -28.29 -57.58 39.41
CA ALA A 16 -26.82 -57.52 39.22
C ALA A 16 -26.19 -58.91 39.54
N PRO A 17 -24.86 -59.20 39.48
CA PRO A 17 -23.71 -58.26 39.43
C PRO A 17 -22.41 -58.73 38.70
N ARG A 18 -21.34 -57.94 38.92
CA ARG A 18 -19.87 -58.26 38.91
C ARG A 18 -19.07 -58.28 37.59
N ALA A 19 -17.84 -57.78 37.72
CA ALA A 19 -16.71 -57.82 36.77
C ALA A 19 -15.56 -58.68 37.38
N PRO A 20 -14.33 -58.81 36.81
CA PRO A 20 -13.34 -57.71 36.83
C PRO A 20 -12.23 -57.67 35.73
N ALA A 21 -11.37 -56.63 35.82
CA ALA A 21 -9.92 -56.61 35.52
C ALA A 21 -9.35 -56.72 34.08
N ALA A 22 -9.02 -55.55 33.52
CA ALA A 22 -7.71 -55.11 32.99
C ALA A 22 -6.84 -55.98 32.04
N ALA A 23 -6.44 -55.39 30.90
CA ALA A 23 -5.02 -55.14 30.59
C ALA A 23 -4.76 -54.13 29.43
N ARG A 24 -4.00 -53.08 29.74
CA ARG A 24 -2.94 -52.42 28.93
C ARG A 24 -3.08 -52.36 27.39
N GLY A 25 -3.50 -51.21 26.89
CA GLY A 25 -2.98 -50.63 25.63
C GLY A 25 -2.37 -49.26 25.93
N ARG A 26 -1.17 -48.96 25.41
CA ARG A 26 -0.56 -47.61 25.44
C ARG A 26 -0.49 -47.12 24.01
N ASP A 27 -0.97 -45.92 23.72
CA ASP A 27 -0.50 -45.14 22.57
C ASP A 27 -0.62 -43.63 22.82
N ALA A 28 0.14 -42.86 22.05
CA ALA A 28 0.65 -41.56 22.48
C ALA A 28 -0.35 -40.38 22.47
N LYS A 29 -0.23 -39.51 23.47
CA LYS A 29 -0.69 -38.11 23.43
C LYS A 29 0.40 -37.26 22.77
N PRO A 30 0.17 -36.62 21.62
CA PRO A 30 1.13 -35.69 21.03
C PRO A 30 1.04 -34.30 21.67
N GLU A 31 1.81 -34.05 22.73
CA GLU A 31 2.17 -32.68 23.13
C GLU A 31 3.39 -32.21 22.33
N GLY A 32 3.13 -31.57 21.19
CA GLY A 32 4.17 -30.91 20.39
C GLY A 32 4.34 -29.44 20.81
N PRO A 33 5.55 -28.96 21.14
CA PRO A 33 5.79 -27.57 21.53
C PRO A 33 5.79 -26.61 20.32
N GLY A 34 4.62 -26.39 19.73
CA GLY A 34 4.40 -25.46 18.63
C GLY A 34 4.41 -23.99 19.08
N GLY A 35 5.60 -23.38 19.15
CA GLY A 35 5.78 -21.97 19.48
C GLY A 35 4.91 -21.05 18.60
N GLY A 36 4.22 -20.10 19.23
CA GLY A 36 3.10 -19.38 18.62
C GLY A 36 3.46 -18.51 17.42
N ALA A 37 3.22 -19.03 16.21
CA ALA A 37 3.05 -18.21 15.02
C ALA A 37 1.75 -17.38 15.15
N ARG A 38 1.83 -16.21 15.81
CA ARG A 38 0.80 -15.17 15.67
C ARG A 38 0.59 -14.94 14.17
N PRO A 39 -0.64 -14.95 13.64
CA PRO A 39 -0.87 -14.64 12.24
C PRO A 39 -0.29 -13.25 11.97
N ARG A 40 0.66 -13.16 11.02
CA ARG A 40 1.19 -11.86 10.56
C ARG A 40 0.00 -10.99 10.20
N GLY A 41 -0.10 -9.84 10.85
CA GLY A 41 -1.37 -9.12 11.03
C GLY A 41 -2.21 -9.08 9.76
N ALA A 42 -3.39 -9.71 9.81
CA ALA A 42 -4.28 -9.79 8.67
C ALA A 42 -4.68 -8.38 8.23
N VAL A 43 -4.06 -7.92 7.14
CA VAL A 43 -4.26 -6.60 6.54
C VAL A 43 -5.77 -6.40 6.35
N PRO A 44 -6.43 -5.49 7.10
CA PRO A 44 -7.88 -5.49 7.21
C PRO A 44 -8.57 -5.41 5.84
N ALA A 45 -9.60 -6.22 5.63
CA ALA A 45 -10.28 -6.39 4.34
C ALA A 45 -10.92 -5.07 3.84
N GLY A 46 -10.11 -4.23 3.18
CA GLY A 46 -10.42 -2.83 2.88
C GLY A 46 -9.20 -1.93 2.75
N THR A 47 -8.05 -2.31 3.33
CA THR A 47 -6.78 -1.53 3.36
C THR A 47 -5.81 -1.80 2.20
N ALA A 48 -6.25 -2.53 1.17
CA ALA A 48 -5.51 -2.59 -0.10
C ALA A 48 -5.64 -1.23 -0.82
N PRO A 49 -4.53 -0.61 -1.30
CA PRO A 49 -4.57 0.72 -1.93
C PRO A 49 -5.55 0.82 -3.10
N ARG A 50 -6.27 1.96 -3.23
CA ARG A 50 -7.33 2.11 -4.25
C ARG A 50 -7.32 3.43 -5.00
N GLY A 51 -7.53 3.36 -6.31
CA GLY A 51 -7.66 4.53 -7.19
C GLY A 51 -6.40 5.39 -7.18
N GLU A 52 -6.55 6.67 -6.80
CA GLU A 52 -5.46 7.65 -6.76
C GLU A 52 -4.28 7.22 -5.87
N GLU A 53 -4.56 6.63 -4.70
CA GLU A 53 -3.53 6.10 -3.79
C GLU A 53 -2.71 4.97 -4.47
N ALA A 54 -3.39 4.00 -5.08
CA ALA A 54 -2.74 2.92 -5.82
C ALA A 54 -1.92 3.44 -7.01
N ARG A 55 -2.45 4.44 -7.74
CA ARG A 55 -1.79 5.10 -8.87
C ARG A 55 -0.50 5.82 -8.43
N LEU A 56 -0.57 6.57 -7.33
CA LEU A 56 0.58 7.30 -6.77
C LEU A 56 1.65 6.35 -6.20
N LEU A 57 1.26 5.33 -5.44
CA LEU A 57 2.20 4.31 -4.95
C LEU A 57 2.77 3.46 -6.11
N GLY A 58 2.00 3.27 -7.20
CA GLY A 58 2.50 2.70 -8.44
C GLY A 58 3.60 3.55 -9.06
N LEU A 59 3.33 4.85 -9.27
CA LEU A 59 4.30 5.82 -9.78
C LEU A 59 5.56 5.91 -8.89
N ALA A 60 5.42 5.95 -7.57
CA ALA A 60 6.57 5.99 -6.66
C ALA A 60 7.48 4.76 -6.81
N ARG A 61 6.91 3.55 -6.98
CA ARG A 61 7.68 2.33 -7.26
C ARG A 61 8.33 2.37 -8.64
N ASP A 62 7.63 2.88 -9.65
CA ASP A 62 8.19 3.02 -11.01
C ASP A 62 9.38 4.01 -11.03
N LEU A 63 9.28 5.13 -10.33
CA LEU A 63 10.36 6.12 -10.20
C LEU A 63 11.57 5.53 -9.47
N ALA A 64 11.37 4.84 -8.35
CA ALA A 64 12.44 4.15 -7.62
C ALA A 64 13.12 3.08 -8.49
N ARG A 65 12.32 2.26 -9.20
CA ARG A 65 12.82 1.21 -10.10
C ARG A 65 13.67 1.79 -11.23
N LEU A 66 13.19 2.86 -11.88
CA LEU A 66 13.97 3.57 -12.91
C LEU A 66 15.30 4.10 -12.38
N ALA A 67 15.33 4.56 -11.12
CA ALA A 67 16.55 5.05 -10.49
C ALA A 67 17.61 3.96 -10.32
N ASP A 68 17.21 2.71 -10.12
CA ASP A 68 18.07 1.54 -9.88
C ASP A 68 18.42 0.75 -11.16
N GLU A 69 17.56 0.78 -12.20
CA GLU A 69 17.72 -0.04 -13.42
C GLU A 69 18.72 0.52 -14.47
N GLY A 70 19.24 1.75 -14.33
CA GLY A 70 20.15 2.29 -15.34
C GLY A 70 20.77 3.68 -15.07
N PRO A 71 21.45 4.27 -16.08
CA PRO A 71 22.13 5.56 -15.93
C PRO A 71 21.17 6.68 -15.52
N ALA A 72 21.57 7.48 -14.53
CA ALA A 72 20.70 8.47 -13.89
C ALA A 72 20.04 9.48 -14.85
N VAL A 73 20.70 9.81 -15.97
CA VAL A 73 20.10 10.64 -17.03
C VAL A 73 18.91 9.93 -17.68
N ARG A 74 19.12 8.71 -18.17
CA ARG A 74 18.08 7.92 -18.85
C ARG A 74 16.94 7.55 -17.90
N ALA A 75 17.26 7.31 -16.63
CA ALA A 75 16.27 7.16 -15.55
C ALA A 75 15.38 8.40 -15.40
N LEU A 76 15.99 9.60 -15.34
CA LEU A 76 15.27 10.87 -15.26
C LEU A 76 14.45 11.17 -16.52
N GLU A 77 14.97 10.87 -17.72
CA GLU A 77 14.22 11.02 -18.98
C GLU A 77 12.99 10.09 -19.05
N ALA A 78 13.15 8.82 -18.68
CA ALA A 78 12.05 7.85 -18.61
C ALA A 78 11.02 8.21 -17.53
N ALA A 79 11.47 8.80 -16.41
CA ALA A 79 10.61 9.31 -15.36
C ALA A 79 9.80 10.53 -15.83
N LEU A 80 10.44 11.48 -16.54
CA LEU A 80 9.74 12.63 -17.12
C LEU A 80 8.69 12.20 -18.14
N ALA A 81 8.99 11.21 -19.00
CA ALA A 81 8.01 10.66 -19.94
C ALA A 81 6.76 10.08 -19.22
N ARG A 82 6.93 9.46 -18.05
CA ARG A 82 5.80 8.93 -17.24
C ARG A 82 4.87 10.01 -16.67
N LEU A 83 5.30 11.27 -16.54
CA LEU A 83 4.42 12.36 -16.05
C LEU A 83 3.22 12.60 -16.97
N GLY A 84 3.36 12.35 -18.28
CA GLY A 84 2.29 12.50 -19.26
C GLY A 84 1.26 11.36 -19.27
N ALA A 85 1.52 10.23 -18.60
CA ALA A 85 0.68 9.03 -18.64
C ALA A 85 -0.45 9.01 -17.57
N GLY A 86 -0.85 10.18 -17.07
CA GLY A 86 -1.73 10.30 -15.92
C GLY A 86 -3.23 10.14 -16.23
N ALA A 87 -3.88 9.20 -15.54
CA ALA A 87 -5.35 9.07 -15.55
C ALA A 87 -6.05 10.27 -14.84
N PRO A 88 -7.26 10.68 -15.28
CA PRO A 88 -7.94 11.89 -14.80
C PRO A 88 -8.30 11.85 -13.30
N ARG A 89 -8.47 13.04 -12.70
CA ARG A 89 -8.80 13.20 -11.27
C ARG A 89 -10.29 13.43 -10.99
N ARG A 90 -10.67 13.14 -9.74
CA ARG A 90 -11.96 13.53 -9.16
C ARG A 90 -12.09 15.08 -9.16
N PRO A 91 -13.25 15.65 -9.52
CA PRO A 91 -13.47 17.09 -9.43
C PRO A 91 -13.45 17.60 -7.97
N PRO A 92 -13.11 18.89 -7.75
CA PRO A 92 -13.17 19.51 -6.42
C PRO A 92 -14.62 19.68 -5.92
N GLY A 93 -14.80 19.90 -4.61
CA GLY A 93 -16.08 20.30 -4.01
C GLY A 93 -16.90 19.20 -3.32
N ALA A 94 -16.41 17.96 -3.26
CA ALA A 94 -17.05 16.91 -2.46
C ALA A 94 -16.85 17.14 -0.94
N ARG A 95 -17.92 17.01 -0.14
CA ARG A 95 -17.84 17.01 1.32
C ARG A 95 -17.06 15.78 1.82
N VAL A 96 -16.29 15.97 2.89
CA VAL A 96 -15.40 14.95 3.48
C VAL A 96 -16.12 14.27 4.65
N THR A 97 -15.99 12.95 4.74
CA THR A 97 -16.37 12.14 5.92
C THR A 97 -15.11 11.61 6.62
N GLU A 98 -15.18 11.09 7.84
CA GLU A 98 -14.03 10.43 8.52
C GLU A 98 -13.35 9.37 7.64
N ARG A 99 -14.13 8.65 6.82
CA ARG A 99 -13.63 7.67 5.85
C ARG A 99 -12.88 8.33 4.68
N ASP A 100 -13.28 9.54 4.29
CA ASP A 100 -12.54 10.36 3.34
C ASP A 100 -11.32 11.04 3.99
N GLU A 101 -11.29 11.29 5.31
CA GLU A 101 -10.10 11.79 6.01
C GLU A 101 -8.98 10.76 6.05
N ALA A 102 -9.27 9.52 6.47
CA ALA A 102 -8.31 8.42 6.44
C ALA A 102 -7.78 8.16 5.01
N ARG A 103 -8.65 8.33 4.00
CA ARG A 103 -8.30 8.26 2.58
C ARG A 103 -7.47 9.46 2.12
N ALA A 104 -7.76 10.67 2.60
CA ALA A 104 -7.00 11.88 2.29
C ALA A 104 -5.58 11.78 2.87
N LEU A 105 -5.43 11.25 4.09
CA LEU A 105 -4.14 10.95 4.69
C LEU A 105 -3.36 9.90 3.88
N ALA A 106 -4.02 8.81 3.45
CA ALA A 106 -3.40 7.79 2.60
C ALA A 106 -2.95 8.37 1.23
N VAL A 107 -3.75 9.24 0.62
CA VAL A 107 -3.39 9.94 -0.62
C VAL A 107 -2.28 10.97 -0.39
N ALA A 108 -2.28 11.71 0.72
CA ALA A 108 -1.22 12.65 1.06
C ALA A 108 0.12 11.93 1.28
N TRP A 109 0.11 10.80 1.98
CA TRP A 109 1.27 9.91 2.12
C TRP A 109 1.74 9.37 0.77
N ALA A 110 0.82 8.91 -0.09
CA ALA A 110 1.17 8.43 -1.43
C ALA A 110 1.76 9.56 -2.32
N ARG A 111 1.35 10.82 -2.13
CA ARG A 111 1.97 11.99 -2.78
C ARG A 111 3.39 12.25 -2.25
N GLU A 112 3.61 12.14 -0.95
CA GLU A 112 4.94 12.27 -0.34
C GLU A 112 5.89 11.16 -0.83
N GLN A 113 5.42 9.92 -0.97
CA GLN A 113 6.22 8.84 -1.57
C GLN A 113 6.63 9.14 -3.03
N VAL A 114 5.78 9.81 -3.81
CA VAL A 114 6.15 10.27 -5.17
C VAL A 114 7.16 11.42 -5.10
N ARG A 115 7.00 12.36 -4.15
CA ARG A 115 7.95 13.47 -3.95
C ARG A 115 9.34 12.97 -3.55
N LEU A 116 9.43 12.03 -2.62
CA LEU A 116 10.70 11.42 -2.19
C LEU A 116 11.38 10.67 -3.34
N ALA A 117 10.62 9.86 -4.11
CA ALA A 117 11.17 9.16 -5.27
C ALA A 117 11.67 10.12 -6.37
N TRP A 118 11.02 11.29 -6.55
CA TRP A 118 11.57 12.37 -7.38
C TRP A 118 12.85 12.95 -6.80
N ARG A 119 12.92 13.25 -5.49
CA ARG A 119 14.13 13.82 -4.87
C ARG A 119 15.33 12.88 -5.03
N ASP A 120 15.14 11.58 -4.88
CA ASP A 120 16.20 10.58 -5.05
C ASP A 120 16.68 10.46 -6.52
N LEU A 121 15.77 10.50 -7.49
CA LEU A 121 16.13 10.57 -8.93
C LEU A 121 16.92 11.84 -9.24
N LEU A 122 16.48 12.99 -8.71
CA LEU A 122 17.16 14.27 -8.89
C LEU A 122 18.54 14.28 -8.20
N ASP A 123 18.68 13.70 -7.01
CA ASP A 123 19.97 13.53 -6.33
C ASP A 123 20.94 12.67 -7.16
N ARG A 124 20.48 11.57 -7.77
CA ARG A 124 21.31 10.75 -8.66
C ARG A 124 21.69 11.52 -9.93
N ALA A 125 20.76 12.23 -10.56
CA ALA A 125 21.01 13.01 -11.78
C ALA A 125 21.91 14.24 -11.56
N ALA A 126 21.86 14.86 -10.37
CA ALA A 126 22.79 15.90 -9.96
C ALA A 126 24.22 15.35 -9.77
N ARG A 127 24.37 14.20 -9.11
CA ARG A 127 25.68 13.52 -8.94
C ARG A 127 26.28 13.06 -10.28
N ALA A 128 25.44 12.69 -11.24
CA ALA A 128 25.84 12.41 -12.62
C ALA A 128 26.14 13.68 -13.46
N GLY A 129 26.07 14.88 -12.88
CA GLY A 129 26.36 16.15 -13.54
C GLY A 129 25.35 16.57 -14.60
N ALA A 130 24.19 15.91 -14.68
CA ALA A 130 23.22 16.07 -15.77
C ALA A 130 22.09 17.07 -15.47
N LEU A 131 21.76 17.29 -14.19
CA LEU A 131 20.93 18.43 -13.78
C LEU A 131 21.72 19.74 -13.82
N ARG A 132 20.98 20.83 -14.01
CA ARG A 132 21.47 22.18 -13.76
C ARG A 132 21.86 22.37 -12.28
N PRO A 133 23.01 23.00 -11.98
CA PRO A 133 23.53 23.11 -10.62
C PRO A 133 22.83 24.17 -9.76
N ASP A 134 22.09 25.08 -10.40
CA ASP A 134 21.38 26.20 -9.76
C ASP A 134 19.97 25.83 -9.26
N LEU A 135 19.53 24.58 -9.43
CA LEU A 135 18.17 24.14 -9.08
C LEU A 135 18.13 23.40 -7.73
N ASP A 136 17.28 23.88 -6.81
CA ASP A 136 17.03 23.17 -5.55
C ASP A 136 16.22 21.88 -5.78
N ARG A 137 16.68 20.78 -5.17
CA ARG A 137 16.18 19.43 -5.44
C ARG A 137 14.87 19.11 -4.75
N ASP A 138 14.62 19.66 -3.56
CA ASP A 138 13.33 19.48 -2.87
C ASP A 138 12.24 20.34 -3.51
N ALA A 139 12.55 21.58 -3.90
CA ALA A 139 11.66 22.43 -4.69
C ALA A 139 11.34 21.81 -6.06
N LEU A 140 12.33 21.27 -6.77
CA LEU A 140 12.10 20.53 -8.02
C LEU A 140 11.20 19.30 -7.81
N ALA A 141 11.38 18.52 -6.74
CA ALA A 141 10.53 17.37 -6.44
C ALA A 141 9.06 17.78 -6.20
N TRP A 142 8.83 18.90 -5.52
CA TRP A 142 7.49 19.51 -5.38
C TRP A 142 6.93 19.97 -6.74
N LEU A 143 7.73 20.64 -7.56
CA LEU A 143 7.32 21.13 -8.89
C LEU A 143 7.01 19.98 -9.86
N LEU A 144 7.73 18.85 -9.81
CA LEU A 144 7.46 17.68 -10.65
C LEU A 144 6.18 16.94 -10.25
N LEU A 145 5.90 16.85 -8.94
CA LEU A 145 4.60 16.38 -8.43
C LEU A 145 3.46 17.30 -8.90
N ALA A 146 3.65 18.63 -8.85
CA ALA A 146 2.69 19.61 -9.35
C ALA A 146 2.53 19.57 -10.89
N ALA A 147 3.61 19.29 -11.63
CA ALA A 147 3.59 19.17 -13.09
C ALA A 147 2.82 17.92 -13.54
N GLY A 148 3.03 16.77 -12.90
CA GLY A 148 2.18 15.58 -13.10
C GLY A 148 0.73 15.78 -12.65
N ASP A 149 0.48 16.73 -11.74
CA ASP A 149 -0.87 17.18 -11.41
C ASP A 149 -1.52 18.04 -12.50
N ALA A 150 -0.76 18.89 -13.18
CA ALA A 150 -1.21 19.70 -14.32
C ALA A 150 -1.40 18.87 -15.60
N LEU A 151 -0.40 18.06 -15.98
CA LEU A 151 -0.39 17.27 -17.22
C LEU A 151 -1.57 16.30 -17.32
N ALA A 152 -2.02 15.72 -16.21
CA ALA A 152 -3.23 14.88 -16.13
C ALA A 152 -4.56 15.67 -16.28
N ARG A 153 -4.51 16.93 -16.73
CA ARG A 153 -5.64 17.80 -17.10
C ARG A 153 -5.43 18.47 -18.47
N GLU A 154 -4.28 18.25 -19.10
CA GLU A 154 -3.88 18.89 -20.36
C GLU A 154 -4.48 18.13 -21.57
N PRO A 155 -4.87 18.80 -22.67
CA PRO A 155 -5.09 18.13 -23.95
C PRO A 155 -3.85 17.33 -24.39
N VAL A 156 -4.05 16.15 -24.96
CA VAL A 156 -2.96 15.19 -25.26
C VAL A 156 -1.93 15.75 -26.24
N GLU A 157 -2.36 16.63 -27.13
CA GLU A 157 -1.56 17.39 -28.09
C GLU A 157 -0.55 18.30 -27.38
N GLY A 158 -0.94 18.88 -26.24
CA GLY A 158 -0.10 19.77 -25.44
C GLY A 158 0.97 19.03 -24.63
N VAL A 159 0.67 17.83 -24.13
CA VAL A 159 1.54 17.07 -23.20
C VAL A 159 2.98 16.95 -23.72
N ALA A 160 3.17 16.60 -25.00
CA ALA A 160 4.49 16.45 -25.61
C ALA A 160 5.30 17.76 -25.69
N GLU A 161 4.66 18.92 -25.64
CA GLU A 161 5.33 20.23 -25.55
C GLU A 161 5.72 20.58 -24.11
N ARG A 162 4.81 20.40 -23.15
CA ARG A 162 5.08 20.69 -21.74
C ARG A 162 6.19 19.78 -21.19
N LEU A 163 6.25 18.52 -21.63
CA LEU A 163 7.37 17.61 -21.32
C LEU A 163 8.71 18.06 -21.94
N ARG A 164 8.72 18.61 -23.16
CA ARG A 164 9.93 19.21 -23.76
C ARG A 164 10.40 20.43 -22.96
N ALA A 165 9.48 21.30 -22.54
CA ALA A 165 9.79 22.47 -21.72
C ALA A 165 10.37 22.06 -20.34
N LEU A 166 9.79 21.06 -19.66
CA LEU A 166 10.32 20.52 -18.41
C LEU A 166 11.74 19.94 -18.59
N ARG A 167 11.98 19.16 -19.65
CA ARG A 167 13.32 18.60 -19.96
C ARG A 167 14.36 19.71 -20.15
N ALA A 168 14.02 20.77 -20.89
CA ALA A 168 14.89 21.93 -21.12
C ALA A 168 15.11 22.82 -19.88
N LEU A 169 14.15 22.84 -18.94
CA LEU A 169 14.30 23.55 -17.67
C LEU A 169 15.28 22.85 -16.72
N LEU A 170 15.27 21.51 -16.70
CA LEU A 170 15.95 20.68 -15.70
C LEU A 170 17.36 20.24 -16.09
N LEU A 171 17.53 19.76 -17.33
CA LEU A 171 18.78 19.16 -17.79
C LEU A 171 19.79 20.24 -18.22
N ARG A 172 21.08 19.94 -18.08
CA ARG A 172 22.14 20.73 -18.72
C ARG A 172 22.18 20.47 -20.22
N PRO A 173 22.47 21.49 -21.05
CA PRO A 173 22.86 21.28 -22.44
C PRO A 173 24.02 20.28 -22.54
N GLY A 174 23.96 19.36 -23.50
CA GLY A 174 24.98 18.32 -23.71
C GLY A 174 24.90 17.10 -22.77
N ALA A 175 24.02 17.09 -21.76
CA ALA A 175 23.97 15.99 -20.77
C ALA A 175 23.36 14.66 -21.27
N VAL A 176 23.17 14.48 -22.59
CA VAL A 176 22.29 13.42 -23.16
C VAL A 176 22.88 12.75 -24.41
N GLU A 177 24.16 12.97 -24.69
CA GLU A 177 24.94 12.13 -25.61
C GLU A 177 25.13 10.74 -24.98
#